data_AF-A0A355T229-F1
#
_entry.id   AF-A0A355T229-F1
#
_cell.length_a   1.000
_cell.length_b   1.000
_cell.length_c   1.000
_cell.angle_alpha   90.00
_cell.angle_beta   90.00
_cell.angle_gamma   90.00
#
_symmetry.space_group_name_H-M   'P 1'
#
loop_
_entity.id
_entity.type
_entity.pdbx_description
1 polymer ?
#
loop_
_entity_poly.entity_id
_entity_poly.type
_entity_poly.pdbx_seq_one_letter_code
_entity_poly.pdbx_strand_id
1 'polypeptide(L)'
;MGRARAGLEFSTDVLERKAVRWQPFGYADVETACLADVPDEIALRLLARLIQRVGGSDYPPRLSSLETLLEAVRGEALGRGRTLGGVKFTSRLAHFRVLREAAAVGQGLDLVSGAPLVWDGRFDVRLTGRKASGTVRALGRVGLRQVKEEGLPLPTDVPKLALETLPALWRDDELLVQPQLAYFATGAPTFRSRFLGEI
;
A
#
# COMPACT_ATOMS: atom_id res chain seq x y z
N MET A 1 -13.33 15.37 -27.21
CA MET A 1 -12.18 14.81 -26.45
C MET A 1 -12.59 14.02 -25.19
N GLY A 2 -13.75 14.27 -24.56
CA GLY A 2 -14.18 13.50 -23.36
C GLY A 2 -14.51 12.03 -23.58
N ARG A 3 -15.07 11.64 -24.75
CA ARG A 3 -15.47 10.26 -25.03
C ARG A 3 -14.30 9.28 -25.13
N ALA A 4 -13.19 9.68 -25.76
CA ALA A 4 -11.99 8.83 -25.88
C ALA A 4 -11.36 8.58 -24.50
N ARG A 5 -11.27 9.62 -23.66
CA ARG A 5 -10.78 9.51 -22.28
C ARG A 5 -11.65 8.57 -21.45
N ALA A 6 -12.98 8.73 -21.51
CA ALA A 6 -13.91 7.88 -20.79
C ALA A 6 -13.79 6.40 -21.23
N GLY A 7 -13.55 6.15 -22.52
CA GLY A 7 -13.28 4.80 -23.03
C GLY A 7 -12.02 4.18 -22.43
N LEU A 8 -10.91 4.94 -22.40
CA LEU A 8 -9.65 4.47 -21.79
C LEU A 8 -9.82 4.21 -20.29
N GLU A 9 -10.49 5.12 -19.56
CA GLU A 9 -10.77 4.95 -18.14
C GLU A 9 -11.61 3.69 -17.87
N PHE A 10 -12.67 3.47 -18.65
CA PHE A 10 -13.50 2.27 -18.55
C PHE A 10 -12.68 0.98 -18.80
N SER A 11 -11.84 0.96 -19.84
CA SER A 11 -10.99 -0.19 -20.13
C SER A 11 -9.95 -0.44 -19.03
N THR A 12 -9.37 0.60 -18.43
CA THR A 12 -8.48 0.45 -17.28
C THR A 12 -9.23 -0.07 -16.06
N ASP A 13 -10.45 0.40 -15.78
CA ASP A 13 -11.27 -0.10 -14.66
C ASP A 13 -11.64 -1.58 -14.83
N VAL A 14 -11.98 -2.00 -16.06
CA VAL A 14 -12.25 -3.41 -16.38
C VAL A 14 -11.02 -4.27 -16.15
N LEU A 15 -9.85 -3.83 -16.62
CA LEU A 15 -8.60 -4.54 -16.40
C LEU A 15 -8.26 -4.61 -14.91
N GLU A 16 -8.41 -3.52 -14.17
CA GLU A 16 -8.11 -3.45 -12.75
C GLU A 16 -8.95 -4.46 -11.96
N ARG A 17 -10.28 -4.48 -12.17
CA ARG A 17 -11.18 -5.45 -11.53
C ARG A 17 -10.81 -6.91 -11.84
N LYS A 18 -10.34 -7.18 -13.05
CA LYS A 18 -9.93 -8.51 -13.48
C LYS A 18 -8.58 -8.91 -12.84
N ALA A 19 -7.58 -8.05 -12.98
CA ALA A 19 -6.17 -8.39 -12.74
C ALA A 19 -5.70 -8.11 -11.31
N VAL A 20 -6.31 -7.15 -10.60
CA VAL A 20 -5.81 -6.65 -9.32
C VAL A 20 -6.61 -7.23 -8.16
N ARG A 21 -5.87 -7.64 -7.12
CA ARG A 21 -6.39 -7.95 -5.80
C ARG A 21 -5.75 -7.00 -4.81
N TRP A 22 -6.53 -6.04 -4.34
CA TRP A 22 -6.12 -5.09 -3.30
C TRP A 22 -6.10 -5.78 -1.94
N GLN A 23 -5.05 -5.52 -1.18
CA GLN A 23 -4.83 -6.17 0.11
C GLN A 23 -4.99 -5.15 1.24
N PRO A 24 -5.72 -5.48 2.33
CA PRO A 24 -5.91 -4.57 3.47
C PRO A 24 -4.61 -4.09 4.12
N PHE A 25 -3.51 -4.79 3.87
CA PHE A 25 -2.17 -4.47 4.35
C PHE A 25 -1.44 -3.39 3.51
N GLY A 26 -2.13 -2.71 2.59
CA GLY A 26 -1.58 -1.58 1.84
C GLY A 26 -0.73 -1.96 0.63
N TYR A 27 -1.04 -3.10 0.00
CA TYR A 27 -0.36 -3.59 -1.20
C TYR A 27 -1.36 -4.19 -2.19
N ALA A 28 -0.88 -4.59 -3.37
CA ALA A 28 -1.69 -5.30 -4.35
C ALA A 28 -0.96 -6.53 -4.91
N ASP A 29 -1.71 -7.59 -5.18
CA ASP A 29 -1.29 -8.68 -6.07
C ASP A 29 -1.93 -8.45 -7.45
N VAL A 30 -1.15 -8.65 -8.51
CA VAL A 30 -1.58 -8.40 -9.89
C VAL A 30 -1.27 -9.61 -10.75
N GLU A 31 -2.28 -10.16 -11.44
CA GLU A 31 -2.12 -11.30 -12.34
C GLU A 31 -1.37 -10.89 -13.61
N THR A 32 -0.16 -11.43 -13.80
CA THR A 32 0.74 -11.02 -14.90
C THR A 32 0.11 -11.31 -16.27
N ALA A 33 -0.57 -12.45 -16.41
CA ALA A 33 -1.21 -12.87 -17.65
C ALA A 33 -2.27 -11.86 -18.15
N CYS A 34 -2.93 -11.13 -17.24
CA CYS A 34 -3.91 -10.12 -17.62
C CYS A 34 -3.28 -8.90 -18.32
N LEU A 35 -1.98 -8.68 -18.19
CA LEU A 35 -1.28 -7.55 -18.82
C LEU A 35 -0.62 -7.92 -20.16
N ALA A 36 -0.61 -9.20 -20.54
CA ALA A 36 0.06 -9.67 -21.76
C ALA A 36 -0.57 -9.08 -23.04
N ASP A 37 -1.89 -9.20 -23.18
CA ASP A 37 -2.60 -8.91 -24.44
C ASP A 37 -3.40 -7.60 -24.44
N VAL A 38 -3.28 -6.79 -23.39
CA VAL A 38 -3.96 -5.49 -23.34
C VAL A 38 -3.20 -4.41 -24.10
N PRO A 39 -3.87 -3.42 -24.70
CA PRO A 39 -3.19 -2.28 -25.29
C PRO A 39 -2.29 -1.56 -24.27
N ASP A 40 -1.10 -1.14 -24.70
CA ASP A 40 -0.08 -0.55 -23.82
C ASP A 40 -0.61 0.61 -22.99
N GLU A 41 -1.38 1.51 -23.60
CA GLU A 41 -2.00 2.65 -22.91
C GLU A 41 -2.87 2.22 -21.71
N ILE A 42 -3.57 1.08 -21.80
CA ILE A 42 -4.39 0.56 -20.70
C ILE A 42 -3.51 -0.03 -19.60
N ALA A 43 -2.47 -0.77 -19.98
CA ALA A 43 -1.51 -1.35 -19.04
C ALA A 43 -0.71 -0.25 -18.29
N LEU A 44 -0.24 0.77 -19.01
CA LEU A 44 0.50 1.91 -18.44
C LEU A 44 -0.37 2.70 -17.45
N ARG A 45 -1.65 2.93 -17.79
CA ARG A 45 -2.62 3.55 -16.87
C ARG A 45 -2.84 2.72 -15.61
N LEU A 46 -2.94 1.40 -15.74
CA LEU A 46 -3.05 0.51 -14.58
C LEU A 46 -1.79 0.60 -13.71
N LEU A 47 -0.59 0.52 -14.29
CA LEU A 47 0.66 0.64 -13.55
C LEU A 47 0.78 1.99 -12.83
N ALA A 48 0.39 3.09 -13.48
CA ALA A 48 0.34 4.40 -12.86
C ALA A 48 -0.61 4.43 -11.65
N ARG A 49 -1.83 3.88 -11.77
CA ARG A 49 -2.79 3.77 -10.66
C ARG A 49 -2.25 2.94 -9.50
N LEU A 50 -1.62 1.81 -9.80
CA LEU A 50 -1.00 0.94 -8.80
C LEU A 50 0.08 1.71 -8.02
N ILE A 51 0.92 2.48 -8.70
CA ILE A 51 1.98 3.28 -8.07
C ILE A 51 1.39 4.41 -7.24
N GLN A 52 0.35 5.11 -7.72
CA GLN A 52 -0.29 6.17 -6.95
C GLN A 52 -0.99 5.63 -5.70
N ARG A 53 -1.77 4.56 -5.82
CA ARG A 53 -2.54 3.99 -4.70
C ARG A 53 -1.66 3.28 -3.67
N VAL A 54 -0.64 2.54 -4.10
CA VAL A 54 0.30 1.87 -3.18
C VAL A 54 1.42 2.81 -2.72
N GLY A 55 1.77 3.82 -3.51
CA GLY A 55 2.84 4.77 -3.22
C GLY A 55 2.37 6.09 -2.60
N GLY A 56 1.07 6.36 -2.54
CA GLY A 56 0.51 7.54 -1.86
C GLY A 56 0.85 8.87 -2.53
N SER A 57 1.27 8.84 -3.80
CA SER A 57 1.61 10.05 -4.55
C SER A 57 0.42 10.53 -5.38
N ASP A 58 0.19 11.83 -5.39
CA ASP A 58 -0.83 12.47 -6.22
C ASP A 58 -0.48 12.46 -7.72
N TYR A 59 0.81 12.32 -8.05
CA TYR A 59 1.30 12.43 -9.42
C TYR A 59 1.80 11.09 -9.96
N PRO A 60 1.44 10.73 -11.21
CA PRO A 60 1.96 9.52 -11.83
C PRO A 60 3.46 9.66 -12.11
N PRO A 61 4.20 8.53 -12.16
CA PRO A 61 5.57 8.53 -12.68
C PRO A 61 5.63 9.00 -14.14
N ARG A 62 6.84 9.37 -14.58
CA ARG A 62 7.09 9.72 -15.99
C ARG A 62 6.75 8.53 -16.90
N LEU A 63 6.15 8.83 -18.06
CA LEU A 63 5.73 7.83 -19.03
C LEU A 63 6.86 6.86 -19.40
N SER A 64 8.05 7.38 -19.69
CA SER A 64 9.22 6.57 -20.03
C SER A 64 9.59 5.54 -18.95
N SER A 65 9.41 5.88 -17.67
CA SER A 65 9.65 4.96 -16.56
C SER A 65 8.55 3.89 -16.46
N LEU A 66 7.30 4.24 -16.79
CA LEU A 66 6.19 3.28 -16.86
C LEU A 66 6.37 2.31 -18.02
N GLU A 67 6.84 2.77 -19.19
CA GLU A 67 7.13 1.93 -20.36
C GLU A 67 8.22 0.89 -20.03
N THR A 68 9.35 1.33 -19.45
CA THR A 68 10.42 0.42 -18.99
C THR A 68 9.90 -0.58 -17.94
N LEU A 69 8.99 -0.17 -17.06
CA LEU A 69 8.38 -1.07 -16.09
C LEU A 69 7.46 -2.08 -16.77
N LEU A 70 6.65 -1.66 -17.74
CA LEU A 70 5.72 -2.52 -18.48
C LEU A 70 6.48 -3.61 -19.25
N GLU A 71 7.56 -3.24 -19.95
CA GLU A 71 8.45 -4.20 -20.61
C GLU A 71 9.00 -5.23 -19.63
N ALA A 72 9.44 -4.77 -18.45
CA ALA A 72 9.94 -5.67 -17.41
C ALA A 72 8.87 -6.59 -16.82
N VAL A 73 7.62 -6.13 -16.70
CA VAL A 73 6.50 -6.96 -16.24
C VAL A 73 6.16 -8.02 -17.29
N ARG A 74 6.04 -7.63 -18.57
CA ARG A 74 5.68 -8.56 -19.66
C ARG A 74 6.78 -9.55 -20.00
N GLY A 75 8.04 -9.12 -19.95
CA GLY A 75 9.19 -9.99 -20.18
C GLY A 75 9.59 -10.82 -18.95
N GLU A 76 8.76 -10.83 -17.89
CA GLU A 76 9.04 -11.48 -16.60
C GLU A 76 10.41 -11.09 -15.99
N ALA A 77 10.90 -9.91 -16.33
CA ALA A 77 12.22 -9.37 -16.01
C ALA A 77 12.20 -8.44 -14.78
N LEU A 78 11.31 -8.70 -13.83
CA LEU A 78 11.29 -8.02 -12.53
C LEU A 78 12.48 -8.46 -11.64
N GLY A 79 13.05 -9.65 -11.86
CA GLY A 79 14.21 -10.16 -11.14
C GLY A 79 14.02 -10.15 -9.61
N ARG A 80 14.97 -9.56 -8.88
CA ARG A 80 14.88 -9.38 -7.40
C ARG A 80 13.91 -8.27 -6.96
N GLY A 81 13.24 -7.66 -7.93
CA GLY A 81 12.27 -6.58 -7.79
C GLY A 81 12.78 -5.27 -8.39
N ARG A 82 11.84 -4.45 -8.86
CA ARG A 82 12.09 -3.11 -9.42
C ARG A 82 11.38 -2.06 -8.60
N THR A 83 11.93 -0.86 -8.52
CA THR A 83 11.35 0.24 -7.76
C THR A 83 10.95 1.38 -8.68
N LEU A 84 9.79 1.99 -8.44
CA LEU A 84 9.31 3.17 -9.15
C LEU A 84 8.28 3.90 -8.29
N GLY A 85 8.47 5.21 -8.08
CA GLY A 85 7.49 6.04 -7.38
C GLY A 85 7.26 5.66 -5.91
N GLY A 86 8.31 5.19 -5.21
CA GLY A 86 8.21 4.76 -3.81
C GLY A 86 7.48 3.43 -3.63
N VAL A 87 7.46 2.61 -4.68
CA VAL A 87 6.83 1.29 -4.73
C VAL A 87 7.82 0.29 -5.31
N LYS A 88 7.89 -0.90 -4.70
CA LYS A 88 8.64 -2.07 -5.14
C LYS A 88 7.71 -3.10 -5.79
N PHE A 89 8.03 -3.47 -7.02
CA PHE A 89 7.42 -4.54 -7.78
C PHE A 89 8.22 -5.83 -7.59
N THR A 90 7.59 -6.93 -7.20
CA THR A 90 8.26 -8.23 -7.05
C THR A 90 7.48 -9.34 -7.72
N SER A 91 8.16 -10.18 -8.51
CA SER A 91 7.53 -11.34 -9.14
C SER A 91 7.22 -12.43 -8.10
N ARG A 92 6.10 -13.14 -8.28
CA ARG A 92 5.75 -14.36 -7.56
C ARG A 92 4.81 -15.24 -8.39
N LEU A 93 5.37 -16.34 -8.92
CA LEU A 93 4.62 -17.29 -9.75
C LEU A 93 3.86 -16.55 -10.87
N ALA A 94 2.53 -16.71 -10.94
CA ALA A 94 1.66 -16.10 -11.94
C ALA A 94 1.26 -14.64 -11.64
N HIS A 95 1.73 -14.06 -10.53
CA HIS A 95 1.44 -12.68 -10.16
C HIS A 95 2.71 -11.87 -9.90
N PHE A 96 2.58 -10.56 -9.91
CA PHE A 96 3.53 -9.67 -9.27
C PHE A 96 2.86 -8.90 -8.14
N ARG A 97 3.66 -8.56 -7.13
CA ARG A 97 3.24 -7.74 -5.99
C ARG A 97 3.69 -6.31 -6.16
N VAL A 98 2.85 -5.39 -5.72
CA VAL A 98 3.09 -3.95 -5.70
C VAL A 98 3.14 -3.50 -4.25
N LEU A 99 4.32 -3.17 -3.73
CA LEU A 99 4.59 -2.96 -2.31
C LEU A 99 5.13 -1.57 -2.05
N ARG A 100 4.71 -0.89 -0.97
CA ARG A 100 5.32 0.38 -0.59
C ARG A 100 6.78 0.20 -0.16
N GLU A 101 7.66 1.07 -0.61
CA GLU A 101 9.04 1.11 -0.11
C GLU A 101 9.09 1.75 1.28
N ALA A 102 9.82 1.13 2.21
CA ALA A 102 9.97 1.64 3.57
C ALA A 102 10.56 3.06 3.61
N ALA A 103 11.49 3.38 2.69
CA ALA A 103 12.11 4.70 2.60
C ALA A 103 11.15 5.78 2.08
N ALA A 104 10.04 5.41 1.46
CA ALA A 104 9.07 6.35 0.92
C ALA A 104 7.92 6.65 1.88
N VAL A 105 7.76 5.84 2.95
CA VAL A 105 6.69 6.03 3.93
C VAL A 105 6.77 7.42 4.57
N GLY A 106 5.62 8.10 4.63
CA GLY A 106 5.50 9.42 5.24
C GLY A 106 5.97 9.47 6.69
N GLN A 107 6.29 10.68 7.14
CA GLN A 107 6.70 10.94 8.52
C GLN A 107 5.56 10.65 9.51
N GLY A 108 5.93 10.54 10.79
CA GLY A 108 4.95 10.46 11.86
C GLY A 108 4.12 11.73 11.95
N LEU A 109 2.81 11.57 12.17
CA LEU A 109 1.89 12.69 12.40
C LEU A 109 1.23 12.52 13.75
N ASP A 110 1.14 13.60 14.51
CA ASP A 110 0.39 13.58 15.76
C ASP A 110 -1.10 13.51 15.48
N LEU A 111 -1.76 12.58 16.16
CA LEU A 111 -3.17 12.29 16.02
C LEU A 111 -3.84 12.45 17.38
N VAL A 112 -4.87 13.28 17.41
CA VAL A 112 -5.76 13.44 18.56
C VAL A 112 -7.10 12.80 18.24
N SER A 113 -7.81 12.39 19.28
CA SER A 113 -9.17 11.88 19.17
C SER A 113 -10.06 12.84 18.38
N GLY A 114 -10.71 12.39 17.30
CA GLY A 114 -11.52 13.26 16.47
C GLY A 114 -11.64 12.84 15.01
N ALA A 115 -11.49 13.82 14.11
CA ALA A 115 -11.73 13.66 12.69
C ALA A 115 -10.76 12.66 12.03
N PRO A 116 -11.21 11.93 10.99
CA PRO A 116 -10.33 11.07 10.22
C PRO A 116 -9.21 11.85 9.52
N LEU A 117 -8.06 11.22 9.39
CA LEU A 117 -6.89 11.73 8.67
C LEU A 117 -6.49 10.70 7.62
N VAL A 118 -6.02 11.17 6.46
CA VAL A 118 -5.34 10.30 5.49
C VAL A 118 -3.84 10.34 5.76
N TRP A 119 -3.27 9.23 6.24
CA TRP A 119 -1.84 9.10 6.49
C TRP A 119 -1.12 8.42 5.30
N ASP A 120 0.08 8.92 4.99
CA ASP A 120 0.93 8.48 3.86
C ASP A 120 0.20 8.48 2.51
N GLY A 121 -0.88 9.27 2.35
CA GLY A 121 -1.72 9.30 1.14
C GLY A 121 -2.53 8.02 0.88
N ARG A 122 -2.54 7.06 1.82
CA ARG A 122 -2.97 5.68 1.55
C ARG A 122 -3.92 5.08 2.58
N PHE A 123 -3.90 5.58 3.80
CA PHE A 123 -4.70 5.02 4.89
C PHE A 123 -5.59 6.06 5.54
N ASP A 124 -6.90 5.81 5.58
CA ASP A 124 -7.83 6.52 6.48
C ASP A 124 -7.59 5.98 7.89
N VAL A 125 -7.04 6.84 8.75
CA VAL A 125 -6.76 6.53 10.15
C VAL A 125 -7.65 7.35 11.07
N ARG A 126 -8.10 6.71 12.15
CA ARG A 126 -9.00 7.32 13.14
C ARG A 126 -8.60 6.92 14.54
N LEU A 127 -8.47 7.93 15.40
CA LEU A 127 -8.28 7.75 16.83
C LEU A 127 -9.55 8.14 17.57
N THR A 128 -10.03 7.27 18.45
CA THR A 128 -11.20 7.51 19.29
C THR A 128 -10.91 7.14 20.73
N GLY A 129 -11.31 8.02 21.65
CA GLY A 129 -11.12 7.85 23.09
C GLY A 129 -11.12 9.20 23.81
N ARG A 130 -11.44 9.20 25.12
CA ARG A 130 -11.47 10.44 25.91
C ARG A 130 -10.05 10.98 26.08
N LYS A 131 -9.78 12.18 25.53
CA LYS A 131 -8.44 12.81 25.53
C LYS A 131 -7.33 11.90 24.95
N ALA A 132 -7.68 10.97 24.06
CA ALA A 132 -6.70 10.10 23.43
C ALA A 132 -5.82 10.90 22.47
N SER A 133 -4.52 10.63 22.52
CA SER A 133 -3.50 11.17 21.62
C SER A 133 -2.38 10.15 21.42
N GLY A 134 -1.66 10.32 20.33
CA GLY A 134 -0.47 9.56 19.99
C GLY A 134 0.03 9.95 18.60
N THR A 135 1.12 9.35 18.15
CA THR A 135 1.69 9.61 16.83
C THR A 135 1.36 8.44 15.92
N VAL A 136 0.70 8.70 14.78
CA VAL A 136 0.59 7.71 13.72
C VAL A 136 1.88 7.71 12.90
N ARG A 137 2.56 6.57 12.84
CA ARG A 137 3.75 6.37 12.01
C ARG A 137 3.84 4.92 11.54
N ALA A 138 4.79 4.65 10.65
CA ALA A 138 5.06 3.31 10.17
C ALA A 138 5.29 2.34 11.34
N LEU A 139 4.73 1.14 11.25
CA LEU A 139 5.00 0.06 12.19
C LEU A 139 6.50 -0.25 12.20
N GLY A 140 7.10 -0.33 11.00
CA GLY A 140 8.52 -0.53 10.81
C GLY A 140 9.05 -1.79 11.49
N ARG A 141 10.38 -1.88 11.55
CA ARG A 141 11.06 -3.01 12.19
C ARG A 141 10.91 -3.01 13.71
N VAL A 142 10.85 -1.82 14.31
CA VAL A 142 10.69 -1.64 15.76
C VAL A 142 9.34 -2.19 16.22
N GLY A 143 8.26 -1.81 15.54
CA GLY A 143 6.92 -2.26 15.92
C GLY A 143 6.72 -3.75 15.65
N LEU A 144 7.24 -4.25 14.53
CA LEU A 144 7.22 -5.70 14.27
C LEU A 144 7.98 -6.52 15.31
N ARG A 145 9.03 -5.96 15.92
CA ARG A 145 9.73 -6.61 17.03
C ARG A 145 8.85 -6.64 18.28
N GLN A 146 8.24 -5.51 18.65
CA GLN A 146 7.34 -5.45 19.81
C GLN A 146 6.12 -6.37 19.67
N VAL A 147 5.52 -6.47 18.48
CA VAL A 147 4.43 -7.44 18.20
C VAL A 147 4.88 -8.88 18.46
N LYS A 148 6.11 -9.23 18.07
CA LYS A 148 6.66 -10.58 18.28
C LYS A 148 7.02 -10.84 19.74
N GLU A 149 7.51 -9.83 20.46
CA GLU A 149 7.85 -9.91 21.89
C GLU A 149 6.59 -10.20 22.73
N GLU A 150 5.43 -9.68 22.31
CA GLU A 150 4.11 -10.02 22.88
C GLU A 150 3.57 -11.41 22.44
N GLY A 151 4.35 -12.19 21.69
CA GLY A 151 3.98 -13.55 21.28
C GLY A 151 2.91 -13.65 20.18
N LEU A 152 2.54 -12.53 19.54
CA LEU A 152 1.54 -12.55 18.46
C LEU A 152 2.15 -13.07 17.15
N PRO A 153 1.50 -14.05 16.49
CA PRO A 153 1.97 -14.55 15.20
C PRO A 153 1.79 -13.49 14.11
N LEU A 154 2.80 -13.32 13.27
CA LEU A 154 2.68 -12.49 12.06
C LEU A 154 2.07 -13.33 10.92
N PRO A 155 1.23 -12.72 10.06
CA PRO A 155 0.70 -13.39 8.88
C PRO A 155 1.85 -13.79 7.94
N THR A 156 1.87 -15.05 7.51
CA THR A 156 2.97 -15.65 6.74
C THR A 156 2.87 -15.41 5.25
N ASP A 157 1.66 -15.13 4.75
CA ASP A 157 1.34 -14.85 3.35
C ASP A 157 1.55 -13.36 2.98
N VAL A 158 1.58 -12.48 3.98
CA VAL A 158 1.79 -11.04 3.83
C VAL A 158 3.29 -10.72 3.76
N PRO A 159 3.76 -9.99 2.72
CA PRO A 159 5.14 -9.53 2.65
C PRO A 159 5.56 -8.71 3.86
N LYS A 160 6.75 -9.00 4.40
CA LYS A 160 7.34 -8.21 5.49
C LYS A 160 7.38 -6.71 5.18
N LEU A 161 7.67 -6.34 3.93
CA LEU A 161 7.68 -4.94 3.51
C LEU A 161 6.31 -4.28 3.66
N ALA A 162 5.22 -4.97 3.33
CA ALA A 162 3.86 -4.46 3.54
C ALA A 162 3.62 -4.21 5.04
N LEU A 163 3.97 -5.18 5.90
CA LEU A 163 3.86 -5.05 7.35
C LEU A 163 4.65 -3.86 7.90
N GLU A 164 5.90 -3.67 7.47
CA GLU A 164 6.76 -2.56 7.90
C GLU A 164 6.17 -1.19 7.53
N THR A 165 5.37 -1.11 6.45
CA THR A 165 4.75 0.15 5.98
C THR A 165 3.33 0.40 6.47
N LEU A 166 2.79 -0.48 7.31
CA LEU A 166 1.48 -0.27 7.92
C LEU A 166 1.50 0.94 8.86
N PRO A 167 0.43 1.75 8.92
CA PRO A 167 0.27 2.69 10.01
C PRO A 167 0.08 1.94 11.33
N ALA A 168 0.66 2.48 12.38
CA ALA A 168 0.41 2.07 13.74
C ALA A 168 0.34 3.30 14.65
N LEU A 169 -0.34 3.19 15.78
CA LEU A 169 -0.39 4.24 16.79
C LEU A 169 0.73 4.04 17.81
N TRP A 170 1.44 5.11 18.11
CA TRP A 170 2.58 5.12 19.02
C TRP A 170 2.43 6.15 20.12
N ARG A 171 3.13 5.90 21.23
CA ARG A 171 3.49 6.90 22.22
C ARG A 171 4.99 6.80 22.42
N ASP A 172 5.71 7.84 22.01
CA ASP A 172 7.17 7.80 21.93
C ASP A 172 7.66 6.57 21.12
N ASP A 173 8.38 5.66 21.77
CA ASP A 173 8.88 4.40 21.19
C ASP A 173 8.01 3.18 21.50
N GLU A 174 6.90 3.35 22.22
CA GLU A 174 5.96 2.29 22.57
C GLU A 174 4.86 2.16 21.51
N LEU A 175 4.73 0.96 20.94
CA LEU A 175 3.62 0.62 20.05
C LEU A 175 2.35 0.49 20.89
N LEU A 176 1.33 1.28 20.58
CA LEU A 176 0.03 1.19 21.26
C LEU A 176 -0.94 0.29 20.50
N VAL A 177 -1.07 0.48 19.18
CA VAL A 177 -2.07 -0.23 18.38
C VAL A 177 -1.58 -0.51 16.96
N GLN A 178 -1.75 -1.75 16.51
CA GLN A 178 -1.64 -2.14 15.11
C GLN A 178 -2.88 -2.99 14.74
N PRO A 179 -3.89 -2.40 14.04
CA PRO A 179 -5.18 -3.07 13.86
C PRO A 179 -5.14 -4.33 12.99
N GLN A 180 -4.39 -4.32 11.88
CA GLN A 180 -4.32 -5.43 10.93
C GLN A 180 -3.64 -6.69 11.50
N LEU A 181 -2.81 -6.52 12.53
CA LEU A 181 -2.13 -7.58 13.28
C LEU A 181 -2.82 -7.89 14.61
N ALA A 182 -3.98 -7.27 14.87
CA ALA A 182 -4.71 -7.37 16.14
C ALA A 182 -3.85 -7.08 17.37
N TYR A 183 -2.87 -6.18 17.25
CA TYR A 183 -2.03 -5.75 18.37
C TYR A 183 -2.68 -4.57 19.09
N PHE A 184 -2.88 -4.71 20.40
CA PHE A 184 -3.40 -3.66 21.28
C PHE A 184 -2.67 -3.73 22.62
N ALA A 185 -1.89 -2.69 22.95
CA ALA A 185 -1.30 -2.55 24.27
C ALA A 185 -2.40 -2.39 25.33
N THR A 186 -2.09 -2.74 26.58
CA THR A 186 -3.07 -2.66 27.67
C THR A 186 -3.48 -1.20 27.90
N GLY A 187 -4.79 -0.93 27.88
CA GLY A 187 -5.32 0.43 28.03
C GLY A 187 -5.14 1.32 26.79
N ALA A 188 -4.72 0.76 25.65
CA ALA A 188 -4.59 1.52 24.41
C ALA A 188 -5.94 2.11 23.97
N PRO A 189 -5.95 3.33 23.39
CA PRO A 189 -7.16 3.91 22.82
C PRO A 189 -7.60 3.13 21.57
N THR A 190 -8.82 3.35 21.10
CA THR A 190 -9.26 2.73 19.85
C THR A 190 -8.65 3.46 18.66
N PHE A 191 -7.78 2.77 17.92
CA PHE A 191 -7.20 3.23 16.67
C PHE A 191 -7.67 2.33 15.53
N ARG A 192 -8.17 2.94 14.44
CA ARG A 192 -8.56 2.25 13.22
C ARG A 192 -7.71 2.73 12.07
N SER A 193 -7.41 1.82 11.16
CA SER A 193 -6.70 2.09 9.90
C SER A 193 -7.36 1.30 8.78
N ARG A 194 -7.69 1.97 7.68
CA ARG A 194 -8.24 1.36 6.47
C ARG A 194 -7.47 1.82 5.24
N PHE A 195 -6.97 0.87 4.47
CA PHE A 195 -6.32 1.15 3.20
C PHE A 195 -7.33 1.68 2.17
N LEU A 196 -6.94 2.71 1.41
CA LEU A 196 -7.77 3.40 0.43
C LEU A 196 -7.55 2.90 -1.01
N GLY A 197 -6.83 1.79 -1.21
CA GLY A 197 -6.54 1.26 -2.54
C GLY A 197 -7.75 0.72 -3.30
N GLU A 198 -8.85 0.40 -2.60
CA GLU A 198 -10.12 -0.02 -3.16
C GLU A 198 -11.10 1.18 -3.09
N ILE A 199 -11.31 1.88 -4.21
CA ILE A 199 -12.36 2.90 -4.37
C ILE A 199 -13.23 2.51 -5.56
#